data_AF-A0AAE7BYQ9-F1
#
_entry.id   AF-A0AAE7BYQ9-F1
#
_cell.length_a   1.000
_cell.length_b   1.000
_cell.length_c   1.000
_cell.angle_alpha   90.00
_cell.angle_beta   90.00
_cell.angle_gamma   90.00
#
_symmetry.space_group_name_H-M   'P 1'
#
loop_
_entity.id
_entity.type
_entity.pdbx_description
1 polymer ?
#
loop_
_entity_poly.entity_id
_entity_poly.type
_entity_poly.pdbx_seq_one_letter_code
_entity_poly.pdbx_strand_id
1 'polypeptide(L)'
;MEHFYLAYTGWGPDYPDPMTFLDLFVSDTTTKETGYNNPQFDEYILQSKTDLVTQPDVRWTTMQKAENLFLRDAVILPLYQRGTARLTDPQLKNRIIHFVGTTEYKEAYIKK
;
A
#
# COMPACT_ATOMS: atom_id res chain seq x y z
N MET A 1 8.45 -9.16 20.48
CA MET A 1 8.98 -8.29 19.42
C MET A 1 10.21 -8.95 18.89
N GLU A 2 10.25 -9.26 17.59
CA GLU A 2 11.45 -9.79 16.97
C GLU A 2 12.55 -8.72 17.04
N HIS A 3 13.75 -9.10 17.49
CA HIS A 3 14.87 -8.19 17.69
C HIS A 3 15.64 -8.04 16.37
N PHE A 4 15.30 -7.04 15.57
CA PHE A 4 16.04 -6.70 14.35
C PHE A 4 16.40 -5.20 14.34
N TYR A 5 17.52 -4.87 13.70
CA TYR A 5 17.93 -3.48 13.45
C TYR A 5 17.48 -3.00 12.07
N LEU A 6 17.38 -3.92 11.11
CA LEU A 6 16.91 -3.67 9.75
C LEU A 6 16.24 -4.94 9.25
N ALA A 7 15.08 -4.78 8.61
CA ALA A 7 14.36 -5.86 7.95
C ALA A 7 14.08 -5.48 6.50
N TYR A 8 14.22 -6.44 5.59
CA TYR A 8 13.76 -6.29 4.21
C TYR A 8 12.31 -6.74 4.12
N THR A 9 11.42 -5.81 3.78
CA THR A 9 9.99 -6.06 3.65
C THR A 9 9.40 -5.30 2.46
N GLY A 10 8.16 -5.60 2.12
CA GLY A 10 7.41 -4.86 1.13
C GLY A 10 5.91 -5.03 1.34
N TRP A 11 5.16 -4.00 0.98
CA TRP A 11 3.70 -4.00 1.06
C TRP A 11 3.08 -4.01 -0.35
N GLY A 12 2.01 -4.77 -0.52
CA GLY A 12 1.14 -4.70 -1.69
C GLY A 12 -0.19 -4.05 -1.29
N PRO A 13 -0.86 -3.31 -2.18
CA PRO A 13 -2.13 -2.67 -1.83
C PRO A 13 -3.20 -3.73 -1.53
N ASP A 14 -4.03 -3.47 -0.52
CA ASP A 14 -5.24 -4.25 -0.22
C ASP A 14 -6.44 -3.76 -1.03
N TYR A 15 -6.45 -2.47 -1.37
CA TYR A 15 -7.46 -1.78 -2.18
C TYR A 15 -6.80 -0.62 -2.96
N PRO A 16 -7.40 -0.13 -4.06
CA PRO A 16 -6.76 0.84 -4.96
C PRO A 16 -6.84 2.29 -4.44
N ASP A 17 -6.32 2.55 -3.25
CA ASP A 17 -6.27 3.89 -2.64
C ASP A 17 -4.98 4.05 -1.81
N PRO A 18 -4.32 5.23 -1.80
CA PRO A 18 -3.07 5.46 -1.06
C PRO A 18 -3.14 5.13 0.43
N MET A 19 -4.34 5.19 1.03
CA MET A 19 -4.56 4.86 2.43
C MET A 19 -4.09 3.44 2.78
N THR A 20 -4.13 2.49 1.84
CA THR A 20 -3.63 1.11 2.07
C THR A 20 -2.15 1.06 2.47
N PHE A 21 -1.35 2.07 2.11
CA PHE A 21 0.06 2.18 2.49
C PHE A 21 0.25 3.09 3.70
N LEU A 22 -0.41 4.24 3.71
CA LEU A 22 -0.21 5.26 4.73
C LEU A 22 -0.73 4.83 6.11
N ASP A 23 -1.81 4.05 6.14
CA ASP A 23 -2.42 3.62 7.40
C ASP A 23 -1.53 2.69 8.23
N LEU A 24 -0.53 2.05 7.61
CA LEU A 24 0.42 1.18 8.31
C LEU A 24 1.22 1.92 9.38
N PHE A 25 1.41 3.23 9.19
CA PHE A 25 2.31 4.07 9.96
C PHE A 25 1.59 5.02 10.93
N VAL A 26 0.26 4.90 11.08
CA VAL A 26 -0.46 5.64 12.12
C VAL A 26 0.01 5.17 13.50
N SER A 27 0.25 6.11 14.41
CA SER A 27 0.94 5.84 15.68
C SER A 27 0.27 4.80 16.58
N ASP A 28 -1.03 4.53 16.40
CA ASP A 28 -1.79 3.54 17.18
C ASP A 28 -2.20 2.27 16.41
N THR A 29 -1.50 1.94 15.33
CA THR A 29 -1.81 0.71 14.58
C THR A 29 -1.32 -0.54 15.29
N THR A 30 -1.93 -1.68 14.98
CA THR A 30 -1.43 -2.99 15.40
C THR A 30 -0.17 -3.41 14.64
N THR A 31 0.19 -2.69 13.56
CA THR A 31 1.35 -2.92 12.69
C THR A 31 2.56 -2.05 13.06
N LYS A 32 2.80 -1.80 14.35
CA LYS A 32 3.92 -1.00 14.89
C LYS A 32 5.29 -1.68 14.75
N GLU A 33 5.62 -2.17 13.56
CA GLU A 33 6.94 -2.76 13.29
C GLU A 33 8.04 -1.69 13.24
N THR A 34 7.70 -0.44 12.92
CA THR A 34 8.68 0.66 12.82
C THR A 34 8.78 1.55 14.06
N GLY A 35 7.80 1.49 14.97
CA GLY A 35 7.72 2.39 16.13
C GLY A 35 7.52 3.87 15.79
N TYR A 36 7.17 4.19 14.54
CA TYR A 36 6.97 5.58 14.10
C TYR A 36 5.79 6.23 14.82
N ASN A 37 5.99 7.49 15.22
CA ASN A 37 4.99 8.29 15.90
C ASN A 37 5.17 9.77 15.52
N ASN A 38 4.21 10.31 14.78
CA ASN A 38 4.21 11.72 14.39
C ASN A 38 2.76 12.25 14.41
N PRO A 39 2.38 13.10 15.38
CA PRO A 39 1.00 13.60 15.50
C PRO A 39 0.49 14.34 14.26
N GLN A 40 1.38 15.01 13.51
CA GLN A 40 0.99 15.70 12.29
C GLN A 40 0.69 14.72 11.15
N PHE A 41 1.43 13.61 11.08
CA PHE A 41 1.12 12.52 10.16
C PHE A 41 -0.25 11.91 10.49
N ASP A 42 -0.47 11.57 11.76
CA ASP A 42 -1.74 10.99 12.21
C ASP A 42 -2.94 11.89 11.90
N GLU A 43 -2.80 13.21 12.10
CA GLU A 43 -3.83 14.19 11.78
C GLU A 43 -4.17 14.19 10.27
N TYR A 44 -3.16 14.17 9.40
CA TYR A 44 -3.40 14.09 7.95
C TYR A 44 -4.12 12.81 7.54
N ILE A 45 -3.78 11.68 8.17
CA ILE A 45 -4.44 10.41 7.91
C ILE A 45 -5.89 10.42 8.42
N LEU A 46 -6.13 10.93 9.63
CA LEU A 46 -7.46 11.06 10.20
C LEU A 46 -8.37 11.94 9.33
N GLN A 47 -7.92 13.14 8.97
CA GLN A 47 -8.67 14.05 8.08
C GLN A 47 -9.00 13.38 6.74
N SER A 48 -8.06 12.61 6.18
CA SER A 48 -8.25 11.89 4.92
C SER A 48 -9.23 10.71 5.03
N LYS A 49 -9.45 10.18 6.24
CA LYS A 49 -10.41 9.12 6.55
C LYS A 49 -11.80 9.64 6.94
N THR A 50 -11.90 10.90 7.40
CA THR A 50 -13.16 11.49 7.87
C THR A 50 -13.58 12.67 7.00
N ASP A 51 -13.04 13.85 7.27
CA ASP A 51 -13.61 15.13 6.88
C ASP A 51 -13.45 15.40 5.38
N LEU A 52 -12.41 14.81 4.78
CA LEU A 52 -12.05 15.00 3.39
C LEU A 52 -12.60 13.90 2.46
N VAL A 53 -13.36 12.93 2.96
CA VAL A 53 -13.88 11.80 2.15
C VAL A 53 -14.74 12.29 0.98
N THR A 54 -15.43 13.42 1.13
CA THR A 54 -16.26 14.04 0.07
C THR A 54 -15.50 15.07 -0.78
N GLN A 55 -14.21 15.28 -0.53
CA GLN A 55 -13.38 16.29 -1.18
C GLN A 55 -12.14 15.63 -1.82
N PRO A 56 -12.29 14.91 -2.94
CA PRO A 56 -11.25 14.01 -3.46
C PRO A 56 -9.91 14.69 -3.74
N ASP A 57 -9.90 15.90 -4.32
CA ASP A 57 -8.65 16.60 -4.65
C ASP A 57 -7.90 17.08 -3.40
N VAL A 58 -8.65 17.54 -2.40
CA VAL A 58 -8.10 17.99 -1.11
C VAL A 58 -7.58 16.78 -0.32
N ARG A 59 -8.34 15.69 -0.30
CA ARG A 59 -7.94 14.41 0.30
C ARG A 59 -6.65 13.88 -0.34
N TRP A 60 -6.59 13.87 -1.67
CA TRP A 60 -5.42 13.43 -2.42
C TRP A 60 -4.17 14.24 -2.07
N THR A 61 -4.30 15.57 -2.06
CA THR A 61 -3.21 16.48 -1.70
C THR A 61 -2.80 16.31 -0.23
N THR A 62 -3.75 16.02 0.67
CA THR A 62 -3.47 15.78 2.10
C THR A 62 -2.72 14.48 2.32
N MET A 63 -3.09 13.40 1.62
CA MET A 63 -2.34 12.15 1.65
C MET A 63 -0.91 12.30 1.10
N GLN A 64 -0.71 13.11 0.04
CA GLN A 64 0.65 13.44 -0.43
C GLN A 64 1.46 14.20 0.63
N LYS A 65 0.86 15.11 1.40
CA LYS A 65 1.55 15.79 2.50
C LYS A 65 1.97 14.80 3.58
N ALA A 66 1.11 13.85 3.93
CA ALA A 66 1.44 12.77 4.86
C ALA A 66 2.61 11.93 4.37
N GLU A 67 2.58 11.47 3.10
CA GLU A 67 3.69 10.72 2.49
C GLU A 67 5.01 11.52 2.52
N ASN A 68 4.98 12.78 2.11
CA ASN A 68 6.17 13.63 2.09
C ASN A 68 6.76 13.82 3.50
N LEU A 69 5.92 13.99 4.52
CA LEU A 69 6.36 14.09 5.91
C LEU A 69 7.03 12.78 6.36
N PHE A 70 6.35 11.66 6.14
CA PHE A 70 6.83 10.32 6.48
C PHE A 70 8.17 9.97 5.80
N LEU A 71 8.33 10.29 4.52
CA LEU A 71 9.57 10.04 3.79
C LEU A 71 10.71 10.95 4.25
N ARG A 72 10.41 12.19 4.68
CA ARG A 72 11.41 13.10 5.27
C ARG A 72 11.90 12.61 6.62
N ASP A 73 11.02 11.97 7.41
CA ASP A 73 11.36 11.38 8.70
C ASP A 73 12.21 10.09 8.55
N ALA A 74 12.42 9.61 7.31
CA ALA A 74 13.33 8.52 6.96
C ALA A 74 13.06 7.20 7.73
N VAL A 75 11.78 6.93 8.02
CA VAL A 75 11.31 5.76 8.78
C VAL A 75 11.57 4.44 8.03
N ILE A 76 11.47 4.49 6.70
CA ILE A 76 11.76 3.39 5.80
C ILE A 76 12.77 3.84 4.73
N LEU A 77 13.37 2.85 4.06
CA LEU A 77 14.24 3.06 2.90
C LEU A 77 13.53 2.52 1.65
N PRO A 78 12.75 3.32 0.91
CA PRO A 78 12.10 2.86 -0.32
C PRO A 78 13.15 2.47 -1.36
N LEU A 79 13.05 1.23 -1.87
CA LEU A 79 14.03 0.70 -2.84
C LEU A 79 13.50 0.73 -4.27
N TYR A 80 12.28 0.23 -4.49
CA TYR A 80 11.65 0.14 -5.80
C TYR A 80 10.15 -0.07 -5.71
N GLN A 81 9.41 0.28 -6.76
CA GLN A 81 8.03 -0.14 -6.96
C GLN A 81 8.01 -1.48 -7.72
N ARG A 82 7.28 -2.47 -7.21
CA ARG A 82 7.31 -3.84 -7.74
C ARG A 82 6.70 -3.91 -9.15
N GLY A 83 7.54 -4.21 -10.14
CA GLY A 83 7.11 -4.72 -11.44
C GLY A 83 6.97 -6.24 -11.42
N THR A 84 6.15 -6.82 -12.30
CA THR A 84 6.07 -8.28 -12.45
C THR A 84 6.21 -8.71 -13.90
N ALA A 85 7.13 -9.64 -14.17
CA ALA A 85 7.23 -10.37 -15.43
C ALA A 85 6.73 -11.80 -15.22
N ARG A 86 5.87 -12.31 -16.10
CA ARG A 86 5.31 -13.67 -16.01
C ARG A 86 5.35 -14.36 -17.36
N LEU A 87 5.85 -15.59 -17.40
CA LEU A 87 5.65 -16.48 -18.53
C LEU A 87 4.25 -17.08 -18.45
N THR A 88 3.54 -17.11 -19.57
CA THR A 88 2.18 -17.64 -19.66
C THR A 88 2.07 -18.52 -20.89
N ASP A 89 1.60 -19.74 -20.68
CA ASP A 89 1.27 -20.64 -21.78
C ASP A 89 0.19 -19.99 -22.67
N PRO A 90 0.42 -19.81 -23.98
CA PRO A 90 -0.58 -19.26 -24.90
C PRO A 90 -1.89 -20.06 -24.93
N GLN A 91 -1.87 -21.35 -24.56
CA GLN A 91 -3.06 -22.20 -24.47
C GLN A 91 -3.95 -21.85 -23.27
N LEU A 92 -3.41 -21.22 -22.22
CA LEU A 92 -4.20 -20.77 -21.07
C LEU A 92 -5.05 -19.56 -21.43
N LYS A 93 -6.36 -19.73 -21.40
CA LYS A 93 -7.36 -18.67 -21.65
C LYS A 93 -8.13 -18.33 -20.39
N ASN A 94 -8.72 -17.13 -20.37
CA ASN A 94 -9.58 -16.61 -19.30
C ASN A 94 -8.93 -16.54 -17.91
N ARG A 95 -7.60 -16.44 -17.83
CA ARG A 95 -6.91 -16.04 -16.60
C ARG A 95 -7.05 -14.53 -16.41
N ILE A 96 -7.65 -14.10 -15.31
CA ILE A 96 -7.83 -12.68 -15.02
C ILE A 96 -6.78 -12.23 -14.01
N ILE A 97 -5.99 -11.23 -14.38
CA ILE A 97 -5.03 -10.59 -13.48
C ILE A 97 -5.63 -9.27 -13.02
N HIS A 98 -5.94 -9.17 -11.74
CA HIS A 98 -6.46 -7.98 -11.12
C HIS A 98 -5.33 -6.96 -10.84
N PHE A 99 -5.67 -5.67 -10.84
CA PHE A 99 -4.72 -4.60 -10.48
C PHE A 99 -4.32 -4.67 -9.01
N VAL A 100 -5.29 -4.99 -8.14
CA VAL A 100 -5.12 -5.26 -6.72
C VAL A 100 -5.65 -6.66 -6.42
N GLY A 101 -4.97 -7.40 -5.55
CA GLY A 101 -5.36 -8.74 -5.13
C GLY A 101 -4.74 -9.87 -5.96
N THR A 102 -5.40 -11.02 -5.94
CA THR A 102 -4.86 -12.25 -6.52
C THR A 102 -5.22 -12.43 -7.99
N THR A 103 -4.53 -13.33 -8.68
CA THR A 103 -4.94 -13.77 -10.01
C THR A 103 -6.13 -14.73 -9.90
N GLU A 104 -7.15 -14.51 -10.72
CA GLU A 104 -8.34 -15.35 -10.75
C GLU A 104 -8.25 -16.41 -11.85
N TYR A 105 -8.56 -17.65 -11.45
CA TYR A 105 -8.55 -18.83 -12.31
C TYR A 105 -9.91 -19.50 -12.45
N LYS A 106 -10.97 -18.93 -11.85
CA LYS A 106 -12.30 -19.54 -11.78
C LYS A 106 -12.84 -19.94 -13.15
N GLU A 107 -12.71 -19.03 -14.12
CA GLU A 107 -13.19 -19.23 -15.50
C GLU A 107 -12.05 -19.64 -16.46
N ALA A 108 -10.86 -19.93 -15.93
CA ALA A 108 -9.69 -20.22 -16.73
C ALA A 108 -9.72 -21.66 -17.28
N TYR A 109 -9.22 -21.84 -18.51
CA TYR A 109 -9.15 -23.16 -19.14
C TYR A 109 -7.96 -23.26 -20.10
N ILE A 110 -7.58 -24.49 -20.44
CA ILE A 110 -6.56 -24.78 -21.46
C ILE A 110 -7.26 -25.06 -22.79
N LYS A 111 -6.97 -24.24 -23.80
CA LYS A 111 -7.44 -24.48 -25.17
C LYS A 111 -6.50 -25.47 -25.87
N LYS A 112 -7.00 -26.69 -26.06
CA LYS A 112 -6.34 -27.73 -26.87
C LYS A 112 -6.37 -27.37 -28.36
#